data_AF-X0WHT2-F1
#
_entry.id   AF-X0WHT2-F1
#
_cell.length_a   1.000
_cell.length_b   1.000
_cell.length_c   1.000
_cell.angle_alpha   90.00
_cell.angle_beta   90.00
_cell.angle_gamma   90.00
#
_symmetry.space_group_name_H-M   'P 1'
#
loop_
_entity.id
_entity.type
_entity.pdbx_description
1 polymer ?
#
loop_
_entity_poly.entity_id
_entity_poly.type
_entity_poly.pdbx_seq_one_letter_code
_entity_poly.pdbx_strand_id
1 'polypeptide(L)'
;MSIIDASTRTGSNPINLGTLTTGSTNVVNVTDSKDLMITITMAGTPDDVFAVEGSMNNVSWANLAADGTNTTIDSAKTEIFVFDGSLPPYVRIRKVSGVNPATVYLYLGRIS
;
A
#
# COMPACT_ATOMS: atom_id res chain seq x y z
N MET A 1 9.26 10.92 7.34
CA MET A 1 8.13 10.00 7.20
C MET A 1 6.86 10.80 7.42
N SER A 2 6.01 10.92 6.40
CA SER A 2 4.68 11.54 6.50
C SER A 2 3.65 10.46 6.80
N ILE A 3 2.74 10.74 7.74
CA ILE A 3 1.58 9.90 8.01
C ILE A 3 0.37 10.60 7.40
N ILE A 4 -0.37 9.88 6.56
CA ILE A 4 -1.66 10.33 6.05
C ILE A 4 -2.72 9.78 7.01
N ASP A 5 -3.42 10.66 7.71
CA ASP A 5 -4.54 10.24 8.54
C ASP A 5 -5.78 10.00 7.68
N ALA A 6 -6.22 8.75 7.63
CA ALA A 6 -7.39 8.32 6.89
C ALA A 6 -8.40 7.58 7.77
N SER A 7 -8.24 7.66 9.10
CA SER A 7 -9.14 7.05 10.08
C SER A 7 -10.62 7.36 9.80
N THR A 8 -10.93 8.60 9.45
CA THR A 8 -12.31 9.03 9.16
C THR A 8 -12.75 8.83 7.72
N ARG A 9 -11.89 8.33 6.83
CA ARG A 9 -12.24 8.14 5.41
C ARG A 9 -13.03 6.86 5.24
N THR A 10 -14.28 7.02 4.83
CA THR A 10 -15.16 5.91 4.45
C THR A 10 -15.61 6.09 3.01
N GLY A 11 -15.61 5.02 2.22
CA GLY A 11 -16.16 4.99 0.86
C GLY A 11 -15.12 4.95 -0.27
N SER A 12 -15.60 5.07 -1.50
CA SER A 12 -14.90 4.66 -2.72
C SER A 12 -13.80 5.62 -3.21
N ASN A 13 -13.55 6.73 -2.52
CA ASN A 13 -12.58 7.73 -2.95
C ASN A 13 -11.15 7.31 -2.59
N PRO A 14 -10.25 7.12 -3.56
CA PRO A 14 -8.90 6.70 -3.26
C PRO A 14 -8.09 7.78 -2.55
N ILE A 15 -7.17 7.32 -1.70
CA ILE A 15 -6.05 8.10 -1.20
C ILE A 15 -4.92 7.96 -2.21
N ASN A 16 -4.58 9.05 -2.88
CA ASN A 16 -3.41 9.11 -3.76
C ASN A 16 -2.16 9.30 -2.89
N LEU A 17 -1.23 8.34 -2.93
CA LEU A 17 0.05 8.43 -2.21
C LEU A 17 1.15 9.15 -3.01
N GLY A 18 0.80 9.65 -4.18
CA GLY A 18 1.74 10.23 -5.13
C GLY A 18 2.57 9.16 -5.84
N THR A 19 3.67 9.62 -6.43
CA THR A 19 4.62 8.77 -7.14
C THR A 19 5.68 8.25 -6.18
N LEU A 20 5.77 6.94 -6.03
CA LEU A 20 6.82 6.28 -5.26
C LEU A 20 8.09 6.11 -6.11
N THR A 21 9.21 6.53 -5.55
CA THR A 21 10.56 6.19 -6.00
C THR A 21 11.18 5.19 -5.02
N THR A 22 12.30 4.59 -5.39
CA THR A 22 12.94 3.55 -4.56
C THR A 22 13.35 4.11 -3.19
N GLY A 23 13.01 3.38 -2.12
CA GLY A 23 13.16 3.84 -0.74
C GLY A 23 11.99 4.69 -0.22
N SER A 24 11.06 5.10 -1.08
CA SER A 24 9.84 5.79 -0.65
C SER A 24 9.03 4.92 0.30
N THR A 25 8.52 5.56 1.35
CA THR A 25 7.66 4.95 2.35
C THR A 25 6.52 5.90 2.66
N ASN A 26 5.29 5.45 2.45
CA ASN A 26 4.09 6.19 2.82
C ASN A 26 3.31 5.39 3.85
N VAL A 27 3.03 6.01 4.99
CA VAL A 27 2.24 5.42 6.07
C VAL A 27 0.84 6.04 6.06
N VAL A 28 -0.17 5.20 6.20
CA VAL A 28 -1.58 5.57 6.28
C VAL A 28 -2.15 5.02 7.58
N ASN A 29 -2.78 5.89 8.37
CA ASN A 29 -3.59 5.49 9.51
C ASN A 29 -4.97 5.06 9.01
N VAL A 30 -5.33 3.80 9.24
CA VAL A 30 -6.55 3.13 8.75
C VAL A 30 -7.39 2.55 9.88
N THR A 31 -7.27 3.09 11.09
CA THR A 31 -7.85 2.54 12.34
C THR A 31 -9.34 2.10 12.24
N ASP A 32 -10.18 2.80 11.48
CA ASP A 32 -11.61 2.47 11.36
C ASP A 32 -11.96 1.63 10.11
N SER A 33 -10.96 1.20 9.33
CA SER A 33 -11.13 0.42 8.11
C SER A 33 -11.01 -1.08 8.37
N LYS A 34 -11.88 -1.87 7.74
CA LYS A 34 -11.82 -3.34 7.80
C LYS A 34 -11.06 -3.91 6.60
N ASP A 35 -11.42 -3.46 5.40
CA ASP A 35 -10.77 -3.95 4.18
C ASP A 35 -9.95 -2.83 3.52
N LEU A 36 -8.92 -3.25 2.80
CA LEU A 36 -8.01 -2.39 2.06
C LEU A 36 -7.83 -2.94 0.66
N MET A 37 -8.06 -2.08 -0.33
CA MET A 37 -7.61 -2.33 -1.69
C MET A 37 -6.50 -1.35 -2.05
N ILE A 38 -5.41 -1.86 -2.63
CA ILE A 38 -4.28 -1.06 -3.11
C ILE A 38 -4.15 -1.29 -4.60
N THR A 39 -4.11 -0.20 -5.36
CA THR A 39 -3.76 -0.25 -6.78
C THR A 39 -2.38 0.37 -6.94
N ILE A 40 -1.47 -0.38 -7.56
CA ILE A 40 -0.13 0.09 -7.90
C ILE A 40 0.00 0.03 -9.42
N THR A 41 0.22 1.20 -10.03
CA THR A 41 0.46 1.31 -11.47
C THR A 41 1.92 1.65 -11.72
N MET A 42 2.60 0.76 -12.43
CA MET A 42 3.99 0.90 -12.84
C MET A 42 4.09 1.54 -14.23
N ALA A 43 5.00 2.49 -14.39
CA ALA A 43 5.34 3.04 -15.70
C ALA A 43 6.79 2.70 -16.06
N GLY A 44 6.98 1.90 -17.11
CA GLY A 44 8.31 1.58 -17.65
C GLY A 44 8.82 0.17 -17.31
N THR A 45 10.09 -0.05 -17.59
CA THR A 45 10.86 -1.31 -17.43
C THR A 45 12.13 -1.04 -16.65
N PRO A 46 12.65 -1.97 -15.80
CA PRO A 46 12.26 -3.36 -15.57
C PRO A 46 11.17 -3.52 -14.49
N ASP A 47 10.98 -4.74 -13.97
CA ASP A 47 10.06 -5.02 -12.86
C ASP A 47 10.60 -4.44 -11.54
N ASP A 48 9.69 -4.04 -10.65
CA ASP A 48 10.03 -3.40 -9.38
C ASP A 48 9.41 -4.14 -8.19
N VAL A 49 10.01 -4.00 -7.01
CA VAL A 49 9.59 -4.74 -5.81
C VAL A 49 8.97 -3.82 -4.78
N PHE A 50 7.81 -4.22 -4.25
CA PHE A 50 7.03 -3.48 -3.27
C PHE A 50 6.78 -4.31 -2.00
N ALA A 51 6.73 -3.64 -0.87
CA ALA A 51 6.28 -4.22 0.39
C ALA A 51 5.01 -3.49 0.85
N VAL A 52 3.99 -4.25 1.19
CA VAL A 52 2.77 -3.75 1.84
C VAL A 52 2.77 -4.30 3.25
N GLU A 53 2.84 -3.43 4.25
CA GLU A 53 3.11 -3.82 5.63
C GLU A 53 2.12 -3.18 6.59
N GLY A 54 1.73 -3.91 7.63
CA GLY A 54 0.87 -3.45 8.71
C GLY A 54 1.62 -3.29 10.04
N SER A 55 1.13 -2.40 10.89
CA SER A 55 1.66 -2.17 12.23
C SER A 55 0.58 -1.78 13.23
N MET A 56 0.70 -2.28 14.46
CA MET A 56 -0.16 -1.88 15.60
C MET A 56 0.30 -0.57 16.25
N ASN A 57 1.55 -0.16 16.04
CA ASN A 57 2.18 0.92 16.81
C ASN A 57 3.03 1.88 15.95
N ASN A 58 3.03 1.72 14.63
CA ASN A 58 3.82 2.52 13.69
C ASN A 58 5.36 2.40 13.89
N VAL A 59 5.82 1.35 14.59
CA VAL A 59 7.25 1.08 14.86
C VAL A 59 7.66 -0.27 14.31
N SER A 60 6.94 -1.33 14.68
CA SER A 60 7.19 -2.70 14.22
C SER A 60 6.25 -3.04 13.08
N TRP A 61 6.79 -3.56 11.98
CA TRP A 61 6.05 -3.78 10.74
C TRP A 61 6.13 -5.23 10.31
N ALA A 62 5.01 -5.76 9.84
CA ALA A 62 4.93 -7.10 9.26
C ALA A 62 4.28 -7.02 7.88
N ASN A 63 4.73 -7.86 6.95
CA ASN A 63 4.14 -7.92 5.62
C ASN A 63 2.69 -8.43 5.70
N LEU A 64 1.78 -7.80 4.94
CA LEU A 64 0.37 -8.19 4.87
C LEU A 64 0.13 -9.33 3.88
N ALA A 65 1.05 -9.60 2.95
CA ALA A 65 0.98 -10.76 2.09
C ALA A 65 1.00 -12.05 2.94
N ALA A 66 0.13 -13.00 2.60
CA ALA A 66 -0.06 -14.23 3.38
C ALA A 66 1.21 -15.10 3.46
N ASP A 67 2.08 -15.03 2.45
CA ASP A 67 3.36 -15.73 2.42
C ASP A 67 4.51 -14.93 3.08
N GLY A 68 4.22 -13.71 3.56
CA GLY A 68 5.18 -12.81 4.19
C GLY A 68 6.18 -12.17 3.22
N THR A 69 6.00 -12.32 1.91
CA THR A 69 6.97 -11.88 0.90
C THR A 69 6.65 -10.52 0.30
N ASN A 70 7.67 -9.86 -0.24
CA ASN A 70 7.47 -8.64 -1.03
C ASN A 70 6.91 -9.00 -2.40
N THR A 71 6.05 -8.15 -2.95
CA THR A 71 5.49 -8.36 -4.27
C THR A 71 6.40 -7.77 -5.35
N THR A 72 6.73 -8.57 -6.35
CA THR A 72 7.27 -8.08 -7.62
C THR A 72 6.12 -7.67 -8.53
N ILE A 73 6.15 -6.45 -9.04
CA ILE A 73 5.18 -5.96 -10.01
C ILE A 73 5.89 -5.81 -11.35
N ASP A 74 5.35 -6.51 -12.35
CA ASP A 74 5.92 -6.47 -13.69
C ASP A 74 5.86 -5.07 -14.29
N SER A 75 6.84 -4.80 -15.13
CA SER A 75 6.94 -3.59 -15.92
C SER A 75 5.66 -3.26 -16.70
N ALA A 76 5.30 -1.98 -16.71
CA ALA A 76 4.11 -1.43 -17.36
C ALA A 76 2.77 -2.11 -16.99
N LYS A 77 2.66 -2.73 -15.81
CA LYS A 77 1.40 -3.31 -15.30
C LYS A 77 0.77 -2.48 -14.19
N THR A 78 -0.52 -2.70 -14.01
CA THR A 78 -1.26 -2.34 -12.82
C THR A 78 -1.57 -3.60 -12.05
N GLU A 79 -1.21 -3.62 -10.77
CA GLU A 79 -1.56 -4.70 -9.84
C GLU A 79 -2.53 -4.20 -8.79
N ILE A 80 -3.43 -5.09 -8.38
CA ILE A 80 -4.47 -4.82 -7.37
C ILE A 80 -4.28 -5.82 -6.23
N PHE A 81 -4.05 -5.28 -5.04
CA PHE A 81 -3.99 -6.04 -3.80
C PHE A 81 -5.27 -5.81 -3.02
N VAL A 82 -5.89 -6.89 -2.55
CA VAL A 82 -7.06 -6.83 -1.69
C VAL A 82 -6.73 -7.56 -0.40
N PHE A 83 -6.93 -6.87 0.72
CA PHE A 83 -6.78 -7.41 2.06
C PHE A 83 -8.13 -7.29 2.75
N ASP A 84 -8.73 -8.43 3.08
CA ASP A 84 -9.98 -8.53 3.81
C ASP A 84 -9.72 -8.82 5.31
N GLY A 85 -10.60 -8.31 6.18
CA GLY A 85 -10.61 -8.70 7.59
C GLY A 85 -10.14 -7.64 8.58
N SER A 86 -9.20 -7.97 9.47
CA SER A 86 -8.77 -7.10 10.57
C SER A 86 -7.38 -6.53 10.29
N LEU A 87 -7.33 -5.41 9.57
CA LEU A 87 -6.09 -4.70 9.34
C LEU A 87 -5.55 -4.07 10.63
N PRO A 88 -4.22 -4.03 10.82
CA PRO A 88 -3.61 -3.16 11.83
C PRO A 88 -3.93 -1.68 11.55
N PRO A 89 -3.94 -0.81 12.59
CA PRO A 89 -4.29 0.61 12.47
C PRO A 89 -3.35 1.41 11.58
N TYR A 90 -2.12 0.94 11.33
CA TYR A 90 -1.20 1.58 10.40
C TYR A 90 -0.84 0.62 9.28
N VAL A 91 -0.94 1.11 8.05
CA VAL A 91 -0.49 0.40 6.85
C VAL A 91 0.51 1.27 6.12
N ARG A 92 1.54 0.66 5.55
CA ARG A 92 2.48 1.36 4.67
C ARG A 92 2.71 0.59 3.39
N ILE A 93 2.96 1.34 2.32
CA ILE A 93 3.55 0.81 1.10
C ILE A 93 4.96 1.35 0.97
N ARG A 94 5.90 0.45 0.70
CA ARG A 94 7.28 0.80 0.40
C ARG A 94 7.68 0.27 -0.94
N LYS A 95 8.39 1.09 -1.69
CA LYS A 95 9.09 0.63 -2.87
C LYS A 95 10.49 0.16 -2.47
N VAL A 96 10.70 -1.15 -2.50
CA VAL A 96 11.90 -1.81 -1.96
C VAL A 96 13.06 -1.71 -2.95
N SER A 97 12.81 -1.99 -4.22
CA SER A 97 13.81 -1.89 -5.29
C SER A 97 13.16 -1.55 -6.62
N GLY A 98 14.01 -1.16 -7.59
CA GLY A 98 13.59 -0.79 -8.93
C GLY A 98 13.96 0.64 -9.29
N VAL A 99 13.55 1.09 -10.48
CA VAL A 99 13.87 2.44 -10.98
C VAL A 99 12.65 3.19 -11.50
N ASN A 100 11.53 2.50 -11.69
CA ASN A 100 10.37 3.06 -12.36
C ASN A 100 9.47 3.85 -11.39
N PRO A 101 9.01 5.05 -11.76
CA PRO A 101 8.01 5.74 -10.95
C PRO A 101 6.74 4.88 -10.86
N ALA A 102 6.18 4.76 -9.66
CA ALA A 102 4.95 4.01 -9.43
C ALA A 102 3.89 4.91 -8.81
N THR A 103 2.70 4.95 -9.39
CA THR A 103 1.57 5.66 -8.80
C THR A 103 0.76 4.69 -7.95
N VAL A 104 0.47 5.09 -6.71
CA VAL A 104 -0.22 4.22 -5.75
C VAL A 104 -1.48 4.88 -5.21
N TYR A 105 -2.58 4.12 -5.27
CA TYR A 105 -3.87 4.49 -4.71
C TYR A 105 -4.31 3.48 -3.66
N LEU A 106 -4.81 3.97 -2.52
CA LEU A 106 -5.44 3.12 -1.49
C LEU A 106 -6.93 3.42 -1.42
N TYR A 107 -7.72 2.38 -1.34
CA TYR A 107 -9.16 2.44 -1.13
C TYR A 107 -9.45 1.76 0.20
N LEU A 108 -10.13 2.48 1.09
CA LEU A 108 -10.46 2.05 2.44
C LEU A 108 -11.97 1.84 2.56
N GLY A 109 -12.40 0.71 3.10
CA GLY A 109 -13.80 0.47 3.39
C GLY A 109 -14.23 -0.98 3.21
N ARG A 110 -15.51 -1.28 3.48
CA ARG A 110 -16.11 -2.59 3.24
C ARG A 110 -16.15 -2.86 1.73
N ILE A 111 -15.42 -3.86 1.26
CA ILE A 111 -15.60 -4.39 -0.08
C ILE A 111 -16.75 -5.39 0.02
N SER A 112 -17.99 -4.89 0.03
CA SER A 112 -19.23 -5.69 0.08
C SER A 112 -19.89 -5.79 -1.28
#